data_AF-A0A1S9II32-F1
#
_entry.id   AF-A0A1S9II32-F1
#
_cell.length_a   1.000
_cell.length_b   1.000
_cell.length_c   1.000
_cell.angle_alpha   90.00
_cell.angle_beta   90.00
_cell.angle_gamma   90.00
#
_symmetry.space_group_name_H-M   'P 1'
#
loop_
_entity.id
_entity.type
_entity.pdbx_description
1 polymer ?
#
loop_
_entity_poly.entity_id
_entity_poly.type
_entity_poly.pdbx_seq_one_letter_code
_entity_poly.pdbx_strand_id
1 'polypeptide(L)'
;MKENKKNYYLFVGDKKIDVSEKIYKEYWQETNRENYLKRLDRKNKLRYFSEFVTEEKDRTIEERFADKSIDIEKLVAVKMQIAALHEALNKLNPEEREIIQALFFEEIPQRDLAKKLNISQGAVFRRKEKTLKKLKEFLIDWE
;
A
#
# COMPACT_ATOMS: atom_id res chain seq x y z
N MET A 1 -54.60 28.74 38.20
CA MET A 1 -53.38 28.32 37.47
C MET A 1 -53.81 27.84 36.10
N LYS A 2 -53.53 28.59 35.02
CA LYS A 2 -53.81 28.12 33.65
C LYS A 2 -52.59 27.33 33.20
N GLU A 3 -52.70 26.01 33.14
CA GLU A 3 -51.71 25.19 32.45
C GLU A 3 -51.71 25.59 30.97
N ASN A 4 -50.66 26.29 30.55
CA ASN A 4 -50.38 26.53 29.13
C ASN A 4 -50.03 25.18 28.49
N LYS A 5 -51.04 24.41 28.08
CA LYS A 5 -50.83 23.24 27.20
C LYS A 5 -50.27 23.75 25.88
N LYS A 6 -48.94 23.69 25.75
CA LYS A 6 -48.27 23.92 24.47
C LYS A 6 -48.71 22.81 23.52
N ASN A 7 -49.35 23.18 22.42
CA ASN A 7 -49.67 22.23 21.36
C ASN A 7 -48.40 22.00 20.53
N TYR A 8 -47.91 20.76 20.52
CA TYR A 8 -46.74 20.35 19.74
C TYR A 8 -47.17 19.75 18.42
N TYR A 9 -46.42 20.03 17.35
CA TYR A 9 -46.72 19.50 16.02
C TYR A 9 -45.43 19.24 15.23
N LEU A 10 -45.51 18.34 14.26
CA LEU A 10 -44.46 18.03 13.29
C LEU A 10 -45.01 18.15 11.87
N PHE A 11 -44.12 18.44 10.92
CA PHE A 11 -44.45 18.41 9.50
C PHE A 11 -43.93 17.12 8.89
N VAL A 12 -44.80 16.41 8.18
CA VAL A 12 -44.44 15.22 7.39
C VAL A 12 -44.86 15.49 5.95
N GLY A 13 -43.88 15.79 5.09
CA GLY A 13 -44.14 16.44 3.81
C GLY A 13 -44.83 17.79 4.02
N ASP A 14 -45.94 18.02 3.33
CA ASP A 14 -46.70 19.28 3.42
C ASP A 14 -47.81 19.27 4.51
N LYS A 15 -47.90 18.20 5.31
CA LYS A 15 -48.97 18.03 6.30
C LYS A 15 -48.48 18.33 7.72
N LYS A 16 -49.24 19.15 8.44
CA LYS A 16 -49.07 19.42 9.87
C LYS A 16 -49.78 18.36 10.71
N ILE A 17 -49.05 17.69 11.58
CA ILE A 17 -49.56 16.63 12.46
C ILE A 17 -49.32 17.05 13.91
N ASP A 18 -50.38 17.15 14.70
CA ASP A 18 -50.28 17.41 16.13
C ASP A 18 -49.78 16.15 16.85
N VAL A 19 -48.80 16.32 17.75
CA VAL A 19 -48.12 15.23 18.45
C VAL A 19 -48.00 15.51 19.94
N SER A 20 -47.70 14.48 20.73
CA SER A 20 -47.37 14.67 22.13
C SER A 20 -46.01 15.36 22.31
N GLU A 21 -45.83 16.02 23.45
CA GLU A 21 -44.57 16.65 23.83
C GLU A 21 -43.38 15.68 23.78
N LYS A 22 -43.61 14.43 24.21
CA LYS A 22 -42.58 13.38 24.19
C LYS A 22 -42.12 13.08 22.77
N ILE A 23 -43.05 12.86 21.85
CA ILE A 23 -42.75 12.58 20.43
C ILE A 23 -42.04 13.77 19.79
N TYR A 24 -42.49 14.99 20.08
CA TYR A 24 -41.86 16.21 19.57
C TYR A 24 -40.40 16.33 20.03
N LYS A 25 -40.14 16.12 21.33
CA LYS A 25 -38.79 16.20 21.90
C LYS A 25 -37.87 15.13 21.33
N GLU A 26 -38.33 13.88 21.24
CA GLU A 26 -37.55 12.76 20.67
C GLU A 26 -37.19 13.03 19.19
N TYR A 27 -38.16 13.48 18.38
CA TYR A 27 -37.93 13.80 16.97
C TYR A 27 -36.86 14.89 16.80
N TRP A 28 -36.98 16.00 17.55
CA TRP A 28 -36.02 17.10 17.44
C TRP A 28 -34.67 16.77 18.05
N GLN A 29 -34.62 15.91 19.07
CA GLN A 29 -33.36 15.41 19.61
C GLN A 29 -32.57 14.64 18.56
N GLU A 30 -33.20 13.70 17.85
CA GLU A 30 -32.52 12.93 16.80
C GLU A 30 -32.19 13.81 15.60
N THR A 31 -33.12 14.66 15.16
CA THR A 31 -32.89 15.61 14.05
C THR A 31 -31.71 16.54 14.34
N ASN A 32 -31.62 17.07 15.57
CA ASN A 32 -30.50 17.93 15.98
C ASN A 32 -29.18 17.17 16.04
N ARG A 33 -29.21 15.91 16.50
CA ARG A 33 -28.03 15.03 16.52
C ARG A 33 -27.53 14.75 15.10
N GLU A 34 -28.41 14.37 14.18
CA GLU A 34 -28.05 14.17 12.77
C GLU A 34 -27.48 15.44 12.14
N ASN A 35 -28.11 16.59 12.37
CA ASN A 35 -27.62 17.87 11.86
C ASN A 35 -26.27 18.26 12.46
N TYR A 36 -26.02 17.93 13.73
CA TYR A 36 -24.72 18.10 14.35
C TYR A 36 -23.66 17.21 13.69
N LEU A 37 -23.94 15.93 13.48
CA LEU A 37 -23.04 15.00 12.80
C LEU A 37 -22.73 15.46 11.37
N LYS A 38 -23.75 15.87 10.60
CA LYS A 38 -23.57 16.45 9.25
C LYS A 38 -22.66 17.67 9.25
N ARG A 39 -22.77 18.55 10.26
CA ARG A 39 -21.87 19.71 10.41
C ARG A 39 -20.45 19.28 10.75
N LEU A 40 -20.29 18.28 11.61
CA LEU A 40 -18.99 17.75 12.00
C LEU A 40 -18.28 17.09 10.81
N ASP A 41 -19.00 16.29 10.03
CA ASP A 41 -18.48 15.64 8.81
C ASP A 41 -17.99 16.68 7.81
N ARG A 42 -18.78 17.72 7.54
CA ARG A 42 -18.39 18.84 6.68
C ARG A 42 -17.16 19.59 7.21
N LYS A 43 -17.12 19.89 8.51
CA LYS A 43 -15.99 20.57 9.16
C LYS A 43 -14.70 19.78 9.01
N ASN A 44 -14.77 18.46 9.18
CA ASN A 44 -13.64 17.55 9.05
C ASN A 44 -13.37 17.10 7.60
N LYS A 45 -14.10 17.66 6.63
CA LYS A 45 -13.98 17.31 5.20
C LYS A 45 -14.14 15.81 4.93
N LEU A 46 -14.94 15.12 5.75
CA LEU A 46 -15.27 13.73 5.53
C LEU A 46 -16.16 13.61 4.28
N ARG A 47 -16.00 12.50 3.56
CA ARG A 47 -16.77 12.12 2.38
C ARG A 47 -17.27 10.71 2.60
N TYR A 48 -18.53 10.43 2.26
CA TYR A 48 -19.05 9.08 2.36
C TYR A 48 -18.52 8.22 1.20
N PHE A 49 -18.27 6.93 1.46
CA PHE A 49 -17.86 5.97 0.41
C PHE A 49 -18.89 5.90 -0.74
N SER A 50 -20.18 6.06 -0.42
CA SER A 50 -21.27 6.09 -1.40
C SER A 50 -21.16 7.23 -2.41
N GLU A 51 -20.48 8.34 -2.08
CA GLU A 51 -20.25 9.43 -3.03
C GLU A 51 -19.22 9.07 -4.11
N PHE A 52 -18.39 8.05 -3.86
CA PHE A 52 -17.38 7.58 -4.81
C PHE A 52 -17.85 6.42 -5.67
N VAL A 53 -18.96 5.77 -5.32
CA VAL A 53 -19.58 4.71 -6.12
C VAL A 53 -20.57 5.38 -7.08
N THR A 54 -20.09 5.81 -8.24
CA THR A 54 -20.96 6.23 -9.35
C THR A 54 -21.34 4.98 -10.16
N GLU A 55 -22.61 4.86 -10.56
CA GLU A 55 -23.09 3.79 -11.46
C GLU A 55 -22.40 3.81 -12.83
N GLU A 56 -21.69 4.91 -13.14
CA GLU A 56 -20.86 5.07 -14.33
C GLU A 56 -19.54 4.29 -14.20
N LYS A 57 -19.41 3.33 -15.12
CA LYS A 57 -18.64 2.08 -15.07
C LYS A 57 -17.12 2.16 -15.15
N ASP A 58 -16.49 3.32 -15.09
CA ASP A 58 -15.16 3.37 -15.73
C ASP A 58 -13.96 3.22 -14.78
N ARG A 59 -14.12 3.40 -13.45
CA ARG A 59 -12.99 3.23 -12.50
C ARG A 59 -13.40 2.75 -11.11
N THR A 60 -12.67 1.75 -10.61
CA THR A 60 -12.78 1.25 -9.23
C THR A 60 -12.29 2.28 -8.21
N ILE A 61 -12.64 2.10 -6.92
CA ILE A 61 -12.23 3.01 -5.84
C ILE A 61 -10.69 3.01 -5.73
N GLU A 62 -10.09 1.83 -5.88
CA GLU A 62 -8.66 1.59 -5.88
C GLU A 62 -7.95 2.46 -6.93
N GLU A 63 -8.48 2.56 -8.15
CA GLU A 63 -7.91 3.39 -9.21
C GLU A 63 -8.04 4.89 -8.95
N ARG A 64 -9.08 5.31 -8.20
CA ARG A 64 -9.31 6.73 -7.86
C ARG A 64 -8.36 7.22 -6.76
N PHE A 65 -7.99 6.34 -5.83
CA PHE A 65 -7.12 6.66 -4.70
C PHE A 65 -5.69 6.11 -4.84
N ALA A 66 -5.39 5.41 -5.93
CA ALA A 66 -4.06 4.88 -6.19
C ALA A 66 -3.02 6.00 -6.17
N ASP A 67 -1.97 5.80 -5.37
CA ASP A 67 -0.80 6.66 -5.38
C ASP A 67 0.03 6.39 -6.63
N LYS A 68 -0.10 7.28 -7.62
CA LYS A 68 0.62 7.19 -8.90
C LYS A 68 2.11 7.51 -8.78
N SER A 69 2.60 7.91 -7.60
CA SER A 69 4.03 8.10 -7.38
C SER A 69 4.79 6.78 -7.28
N ILE A 70 4.10 5.67 -6.99
CA ILE A 70 4.69 4.36 -6.84
C ILE A 70 4.14 3.42 -7.92
N ASP A 71 5.05 2.90 -8.72
CA ASP A 71 4.74 1.84 -9.68
C ASP A 71 4.77 0.48 -8.96
N ILE A 72 3.58 -0.03 -8.64
CA ILE A 72 3.39 -1.30 -7.92
C ILE A 72 3.89 -2.48 -8.76
N GLU A 73 3.64 -2.46 -10.06
CA GLU A 73 4.05 -3.54 -10.97
C GLU A 73 5.58 -3.65 -11.00
N LYS A 74 6.25 -2.50 -11.16
CA LYS A 74 7.71 -2.44 -11.10
C LYS A 74 8.25 -2.88 -9.74
N LEU A 75 7.61 -2.48 -8.64
CA LEU A 75 8.02 -2.87 -7.31
C LEU A 75 7.91 -4.39 -7.09
N VAL A 76 6.81 -5.00 -7.55
CA VAL A 76 6.62 -6.45 -7.48
C VAL A 76 7.64 -7.16 -8.37
N ALA A 77 7.85 -6.69 -9.60
CA ALA A 77 8.85 -7.25 -10.51
C ALA A 77 10.26 -7.23 -9.90
N VAL A 78 10.68 -6.11 -9.31
CA VAL A 78 11.99 -5.99 -8.63
C VAL A 78 12.08 -6.96 -7.44
N LYS A 79 11.02 -7.10 -6.64
CA LYS A 79 11.01 -8.07 -5.53
C LYS A 79 11.17 -9.49 -6.02
N MET A 80 10.51 -9.85 -7.11
CA MET A 80 10.62 -11.17 -7.73
C MET A 80 12.05 -11.42 -8.27
N GLN A 81 12.65 -10.43 -8.94
CA GLN A 81 14.03 -10.50 -9.41
C GLN A 81 15.04 -10.67 -8.26
N ILE A 82 14.84 -9.96 -7.14
CA ILE A 82 15.68 -10.11 -5.95
C ILE A 82 15.55 -11.53 -5.37
N ALA A 83 14.32 -12.06 -5.26
CA ALA A 83 14.09 -13.42 -4.78
C ALA A 83 14.79 -14.46 -5.67
N ALA A 84 14.64 -14.33 -6.99
CA ALA A 84 15.31 -15.18 -7.97
C ALA A 84 16.84 -15.15 -7.85
N LEU A 85 17.41 -13.95 -7.70
CA LEU A 85 18.84 -13.76 -7.51
C LEU A 85 19.30 -14.48 -6.23
N HIS A 86 18.56 -14.37 -5.13
CA HIS A 86 18.90 -15.08 -3.89
C HIS A 86 18.86 -16.60 -4.05
N GLU A 87 17.88 -17.14 -4.77
CA GLU A 87 17.84 -18.57 -5.08
C GLU A 87 19.03 -18.99 -5.95
N ALA A 88 19.39 -18.20 -6.97
CA ALA A 88 20.55 -18.47 -7.81
C ALA A 88 21.87 -18.42 -7.01
N LEU A 89 22.02 -17.45 -6.11
CA LEU A 89 23.18 -17.35 -5.22
C LEU A 89 23.29 -18.54 -4.26
N ASN A 90 22.18 -19.11 -3.81
CA ASN A 90 22.17 -20.29 -2.95
C ASN A 90 22.60 -21.58 -3.67
N LYS A 91 22.52 -21.62 -5.01
CA LYS A 91 23.02 -22.74 -5.84
C LYS A 91 24.54 -22.69 -6.07
N LEU A 92 25.19 -21.57 -5.76
CA LEU A 92 26.65 -21.45 -5.87
C LEU A 92 27.35 -22.25 -4.78
N ASN A 93 28.52 -22.79 -5.11
CA ASN A 93 29.38 -23.38 -4.09
C ASN A 93 30.01 -22.30 -3.18
N PRO A 94 30.59 -22.67 -2.02
CA PRO A 94 31.15 -21.70 -1.08
C PRO A 94 32.22 -20.77 -1.69
N GLU A 95 33.11 -21.29 -2.54
CA GLU A 95 34.16 -20.47 -3.18
C GLU A 95 33.57 -19.46 -4.18
N GLU A 96 32.58 -19.89 -4.97
CA GLU A 96 31.87 -19.05 -5.93
C GLU A 96 31.09 -17.94 -5.21
N ARG A 97 30.42 -18.29 -4.10
CA ARG A 97 29.69 -17.36 -3.26
C ARG A 97 30.62 -16.36 -2.58
N GLU A 98 31.77 -16.80 -2.08
CA GLU A 98 32.77 -15.92 -1.45
C GLU A 98 33.26 -14.84 -2.43
N ILE A 99 33.52 -15.22 -3.69
CA ILE A 99 33.98 -14.27 -4.71
C ILE A 99 32.89 -13.25 -5.05
N ILE A 100 31.64 -13.68 -5.19
CA ILE A 100 30.53 -12.75 -5.46
C ILE A 100 30.29 -11.83 -4.27
N GLN A 101 30.30 -12.36 -3.05
CA GLN A 101 30.14 -11.60 -1.81
C GLN A 101 31.21 -10.52 -1.69
N ALA A 102 32.49 -10.91 -1.81
CA ALA A 102 33.61 -10.00 -1.68
C ALA A 102 33.58 -8.89 -2.75
N LEU A 103 33.30 -9.23 -4.01
CA LEU A 103 33.40 -8.28 -5.12
C LEU A 103 32.19 -7.34 -5.24
N PHE A 104 30.97 -7.81 -4.96
CA PHE A 104 29.74 -7.07 -5.24
C PHE A 104 29.01 -6.56 -3.99
N PHE A 105 29.19 -7.20 -2.84
CA PHE A 105 28.51 -6.79 -1.59
C PHE A 105 29.46 -6.09 -0.62
N GLU A 106 30.71 -6.55 -0.54
CA GLU A 106 31.75 -5.95 0.31
C GLU A 106 32.65 -4.96 -0.46
N GLU A 107 32.45 -4.84 -1.78
CA GLU A 107 33.19 -3.95 -2.67
C GLU A 107 34.72 -4.08 -2.58
N ILE A 108 35.22 -5.28 -2.24
CA ILE A 108 36.64 -5.57 -2.14
C ILE A 108 37.25 -5.57 -3.56
N PRO A 109 38.30 -4.78 -3.83
CA PRO A 109 38.97 -4.79 -5.12
C PRO A 109 39.58 -6.17 -5.43
N GLN A 110 39.53 -6.59 -6.70
CA GLN A 110 40.07 -7.90 -7.12
C GLN A 110 41.54 -8.13 -6.70
N ARG A 111 42.36 -7.07 -6.70
CA ARG A 111 43.77 -7.14 -6.27
C ARG A 111 43.91 -7.52 -4.80
N ASP A 112 43.00 -7.06 -3.95
CA ASP A 112 43.07 -7.24 -2.50
C ASP A 112 42.41 -8.57 -2.11
N LEU A 113 41.35 -8.96 -2.83
CA LEU A 113 40.80 -10.32 -2.77
C LEU A 113 41.83 -11.38 -3.20
N ALA A 114 42.63 -11.10 -4.24
CA ALA A 114 43.69 -12.00 -4.69
C ALA A 114 44.75 -12.23 -3.61
N LYS A 115 45.15 -11.16 -2.90
CA LYS A 115 46.05 -11.27 -1.73
C LYS A 115 45.43 -12.07 -0.59
N LYS A 116 44.16 -11.79 -0.26
CA LYS A 116 43.41 -12.49 0.81
C LYS A 116 43.32 -14.00 0.54
N LEU A 117 43.08 -14.39 -0.71
CA LEU A 117 42.96 -15.78 -1.15
C LEU A 117 44.31 -16.43 -1.51
N ASN A 118 45.42 -15.68 -1.44
CA ASN A 118 46.76 -16.11 -1.86
C ASN A 118 46.79 -16.72 -3.29
N ILE A 119 46.08 -16.07 -4.23
CA ILE A 119 46.03 -16.46 -5.65
C ILE A 119 46.36 -15.26 -6.55
N SER A 120 46.60 -15.51 -7.84
CA SER A 120 46.81 -14.43 -8.79
C SER A 120 45.51 -13.65 -9.06
N GLN A 121 45.62 -12.36 -9.36
CA GLN A 121 44.47 -11.55 -9.78
C GLN A 121 43.76 -12.16 -10.99
N GLY A 122 44.51 -12.74 -11.94
CA GLY A 122 43.93 -13.45 -13.09
C GLY A 122 43.09 -14.67 -12.69
N ALA A 123 43.45 -15.37 -11.61
CA ALA A 123 42.63 -16.46 -11.08
C ALA A 123 41.32 -15.94 -10.48
N VAL A 124 41.35 -14.83 -9.73
CA VAL A 124 40.13 -14.15 -9.23
C VAL A 124 39.22 -13.77 -10.40
N PHE A 125 39.77 -13.14 -11.44
CA PHE A 125 39.02 -12.74 -12.62
C PHE A 125 38.34 -13.94 -13.30
N ARG A 126 39.08 -15.02 -13.56
CA ARG A 126 38.53 -16.23 -14.19
C ARG A 126 37.43 -16.88 -13.34
N ARG A 127 37.61 -16.93 -12.02
CA ARG A 127 36.59 -17.45 -11.11
C ARG A 127 35.34 -16.58 -11.13
N LYS A 128 35.48 -15.25 -11.01
CA LYS A 128 34.37 -14.29 -11.13
C LYS A 128 33.58 -14.51 -12.43
N GLU A 129 34.26 -14.54 -13.58
CA GLU A 129 33.59 -14.71 -14.88
C GLU A 129 32.88 -16.06 -14.99
N LYS A 130 33.47 -17.14 -14.46
CA LYS A 130 32.81 -18.45 -14.40
C LYS A 130 31.57 -18.42 -13.50
N THR A 131 31.64 -17.79 -12.34
CA THR A 131 30.50 -17.65 -11.43
C THR A 131 29.38 -16.82 -12.05
N LEU A 132 29.71 -15.72 -12.72
CA LEU A 132 28.72 -14.89 -13.41
C LEU A 132 28.03 -15.63 -14.55
N LYS A 133 28.75 -16.48 -15.31
CA LYS A 133 28.14 -17.35 -16.32
C LYS A 133 27.14 -18.34 -15.71
N LYS A 134 27.49 -18.97 -14.59
CA LYS A 134 26.56 -19.86 -13.85
C LYS A 134 25.34 -19.11 -13.33
N LEU A 135 25.53 -17.92 -12.75
CA LEU A 135 24.42 -17.09 -12.30
C LEU A 135 23.51 -16.70 -13.47
N LYS A 136 24.08 -16.39 -14.64
CA LYS A 136 23.30 -16.16 -15.86
C LYS A 136 22.47 -17.39 -16.19
N GLU A 137 23.07 -18.58 -16.23
CA GLU A 137 22.37 -19.85 -16.50
C GLU A 137 21.22 -20.12 -15.51
N PHE A 138 21.41 -19.83 -14.23
CA PHE A 138 20.36 -19.98 -13.21
C PHE A 138 19.22 -18.97 -13.32
N LEU A 139 19.45 -17.85 -14.01
CA LEU A 139 18.51 -16.76 -14.19
C LEU A 139 17.93 -16.71 -15.61
N ILE A 140 18.23 -17.68 -16.49
CA ILE A 140 17.70 -17.72 -17.88
C ILE A 140 16.17 -17.72 -17.90
N ASP A 141 15.52 -18.32 -16.90
CA ASP A 141 14.06 -18.35 -16.78
C ASP A 141 13.43 -16.97 -16.49
N TRP A 142 14.23 -15.91 -16.37
CA TRP A 142 13.83 -14.52 -16.10
C TRP A 142 14.13 -13.54 -17.25
N GLU A 143 14.66 -14.00 -18.39
CA GLU A 143 14.75 -13.20 -19.64
C GLU A 143 13.41 -13.16 -20.39
#